data_AF-A0A839PAS4-F1
#
_entry.id   AF-A0A839PAS4-F1
#
_cell.length_a   1.000
_cell.length_b   1.000
_cell.length_c   1.000
_cell.angle_alpha   90.00
_cell.angle_beta   90.00
_cell.angle_gamma   90.00
#
_symmetry.space_group_name_H-M   'P 1'
#
loop_
_entity.id
_entity.type
_entity.pdbx_description
1 polymer ?
#
loop_
_entity_poly.entity_id
_entity_poly.type
_entity_poly.pdbx_seq_one_letter_code
_entity_poly.pdbx_strand_id
1 'polypeptide(L)'
;MTSFSDFLAATRTEPSPALSEAVQALRDEGHLIRFVIHNKETGQVLVMDHEGNVAIAPGLIRELVTGEPWRDPGALNPIATHPVRRSKTRLAAHEAEVRSMLLYLVRYYAPKLGHHPSAGDFVDETVAKLRKPYIRGGLAALADNYERWETITGICIEVMREMLVPNTTAH
;
A
#
# COMPACT_ATOMS: atom_id res chain seq x y z
N MET A 1 -9.39 -9.96 -9.13
CA MET A 1 -9.15 -11.41 -9.06
C MET A 1 -8.35 -11.80 -10.29
N THR A 2 -7.11 -12.24 -10.12
CA THR A 2 -6.33 -12.92 -11.17
C THR A 2 -6.92 -14.32 -11.34
N SER A 3 -7.23 -14.70 -12.58
CA SER A 3 -7.79 -16.02 -12.88
C SER A 3 -6.68 -17.08 -12.95
N PHE A 4 -7.02 -18.35 -12.76
CA PHE A 4 -6.08 -19.47 -12.97
C PHE A 4 -5.49 -19.48 -14.39
N SER A 5 -6.22 -18.94 -15.37
CA SER A 5 -5.79 -18.71 -16.75
C SER A 5 -4.59 -17.75 -16.84
N ASP A 6 -4.57 -16.70 -16.01
CA ASP A 6 -3.48 -15.70 -15.99
C ASP A 6 -2.18 -16.31 -15.43
N PHE A 7 -2.30 -17.29 -14.52
CA PHE A 7 -1.17 -18.04 -14.00
C PHE A 7 -0.56 -18.98 -15.05
N LEU A 8 -1.38 -19.58 -15.92
CA LEU A 8 -0.91 -20.42 -17.03
C LEU A 8 -0.21 -19.64 -18.15
N ALA A 9 -0.54 -18.35 -18.32
CA ALA A 9 0.13 -17.45 -19.26
C ALA A 9 1.41 -16.80 -18.68
N ALA A 10 1.74 -17.03 -17.41
CA ALA A 10 2.86 -16.40 -16.75
C ALA A 10 4.21 -16.94 -17.26
N THR A 11 5.09 -16.06 -17.69
CA THR A 11 6.48 -16.42 -18.01
C THR A 11 7.25 -16.70 -16.72
N ARG A 12 7.72 -17.93 -16.54
CA ARG A 12 8.61 -18.27 -15.42
C ARG A 12 10.02 -17.76 -15.73
N THR A 13 10.51 -16.87 -14.87
CA THR A 13 11.88 -16.37 -14.89
C THR A 13 12.63 -16.92 -13.69
N GLU A 14 13.92 -17.21 -13.85
CA GLU A 14 14.78 -17.49 -12.70
C GLU A 14 14.92 -16.24 -11.82
N PRO A 15 14.75 -16.36 -10.50
CA PRO A 15 14.93 -15.23 -9.59
C PRO A 15 16.39 -14.79 -9.55
N SER A 16 16.62 -13.51 -9.32
CA SER A 16 17.97 -13.03 -9.02
C SER A 16 18.49 -13.66 -7.71
N PRO A 17 19.81 -13.71 -7.50
CA PRO A 17 20.38 -14.19 -6.23
C PRO A 17 19.82 -13.42 -5.03
N ALA A 18 19.77 -12.09 -5.11
CA ALA A 18 19.23 -11.23 -4.04
C ALA A 18 17.75 -11.52 -3.74
N LEU A 19 16.92 -11.76 -4.76
CA LEU A 19 15.52 -12.13 -4.55
C LEU A 19 15.40 -13.51 -3.89
N SER A 20 16.26 -14.46 -4.27
CA SER A 20 16.29 -15.79 -3.70
C SER A 20 16.67 -15.76 -2.22
N GLU A 21 17.69 -14.98 -1.87
CA GLU A 21 18.12 -14.76 -0.48
C GLU A 21 17.02 -14.10 0.35
N ALA A 22 16.37 -13.06 -0.17
CA ALA A 22 15.29 -12.37 0.53
C ALA A 22 14.07 -13.29 0.77
N VAL A 23 13.70 -14.11 -0.22
CA VAL A 23 12.62 -15.10 -0.04
C VAL A 23 13.01 -16.17 0.98
N GLN A 24 14.27 -16.60 0.99
CA GLN A 24 14.74 -17.58 1.96
C GLN A 24 14.73 -17.02 3.38
N ALA A 25 15.23 -15.79 3.58
CA ALA A 25 15.17 -15.12 4.88
C ALA A 25 13.72 -15.03 5.42
N LEU A 26 12.77 -14.66 4.57
CA LEU A 26 11.35 -14.63 4.95
C LEU A 26 10.80 -16.02 5.30
N ARG A 27 11.23 -17.08 4.60
CA ARG A 27 10.86 -18.46 4.95
C ARG A 27 11.43 -18.88 6.29
N ASP A 28 12.68 -18.50 6.58
CA ASP A 28 13.33 -18.78 7.86
C ASP A 28 12.62 -18.06 9.03
N GLU A 29 12.00 -16.91 8.76
CA GLU A 29 11.10 -16.17 9.67
C GLU A 29 9.67 -16.74 9.77
N GLY A 30 9.36 -17.80 9.01
CA GLY A 30 8.07 -18.50 9.04
C GLY A 30 7.08 -18.10 7.95
N HIS A 31 7.46 -17.24 6.99
CA HIS A 31 6.59 -16.90 5.86
C HIS A 31 6.56 -18.02 4.82
N LEU A 32 5.36 -18.50 4.48
CA LEU A 32 5.15 -19.59 3.52
C LEU A 32 5.18 -19.09 2.08
N ILE A 33 6.29 -18.57 1.57
CA ILE A 33 6.36 -18.05 0.20
C ILE A 33 6.81 -19.16 -0.76
N ARG A 34 6.00 -19.55 -1.74
CA ARG A 34 6.37 -20.49 -2.81
C ARG A 34 6.74 -19.76 -4.11
N PHE A 35 5.93 -18.80 -4.52
CA PHE A 35 6.13 -18.01 -5.73
C PHE A 35 6.04 -16.51 -5.45
N VAL A 36 6.79 -15.75 -6.23
CA VAL A 36 6.63 -14.30 -6.35
C VAL A 36 6.05 -14.02 -7.73
N ILE A 37 4.94 -13.30 -7.78
CA ILE A 37 4.16 -13.04 -9.00
C ILE A 37 4.18 -11.54 -9.25
N HIS A 38 4.69 -11.12 -10.40
CA HIS A 38 4.70 -9.72 -10.82
C HIS A 38 3.71 -9.48 -11.96
N ASN A 39 2.66 -8.71 -11.68
CA ASN A 39 1.78 -8.19 -12.71
C ASN A 39 2.41 -6.91 -13.31
N LYS A 40 3.07 -7.05 -14.47
CA LYS A 40 3.77 -5.95 -15.15
C LYS A 40 2.86 -4.80 -15.59
N GLU A 41 1.59 -5.08 -15.88
CA GLU A 41 0.64 -4.04 -16.31
C GLU A 41 0.29 -3.08 -15.18
N THR A 42 0.21 -3.61 -13.96
CA THR A 42 -0.20 -2.85 -12.77
C THR A 42 0.95 -2.51 -11.82
N GLY A 43 2.12 -3.13 -12.01
CA GLY A 43 3.24 -3.07 -11.08
C GLY A 43 2.99 -3.81 -9.75
N GLN A 44 1.92 -4.61 -9.66
CA GLN A 44 1.59 -5.33 -8.44
C GLN A 44 2.49 -6.54 -8.27
N VAL A 45 3.05 -6.70 -7.08
CA VAL A 45 3.84 -7.88 -6.70
C VAL A 45 3.10 -8.63 -5.60
N LEU A 46 2.87 -9.91 -5.84
CA LEU A 46 2.15 -10.81 -4.96
C LEU A 46 3.06 -11.97 -4.58
N VAL A 47 2.83 -12.54 -3.41
CA VAL A 47 3.42 -13.82 -3.00
C VAL A 47 2.33 -14.86 -2.95
N MET A 48 2.64 -16.08 -3.36
CA MET A 48 1.74 -17.22 -3.27
C MET A 48 2.40 -18.34 -2.47
N ASP A 49 1.64 -18.94 -1.57
CA ASP A 49 2.11 -20.05 -0.73
C ASP A 49 1.97 -21.42 -1.41
N HIS A 50 2.21 -22.48 -0.64
CA HIS A 50 2.11 -23.86 -1.12
C HIS A 50 0.67 -24.33 -1.34
N GLU A 51 -0.29 -23.71 -0.66
CA GLU A 51 -1.72 -24.00 -0.73
C GLU A 51 -2.42 -23.19 -1.84
N GLY A 52 -1.72 -22.21 -2.41
CA GLY A 52 -2.24 -21.34 -3.45
C GLY A 52 -2.85 -20.05 -2.92
N ASN A 53 -2.71 -19.76 -1.62
CA ASN A 53 -3.15 -18.49 -1.06
C ASN A 53 -2.24 -17.38 -1.56
N VAL A 54 -2.84 -16.27 -2.00
CA VAL A 54 -2.13 -15.13 -2.57
C VAL A 54 -2.25 -13.94 -1.63
N ALA A 55 -1.11 -13.31 -1.33
CA ALA A 55 -1.03 -12.09 -0.54
C ALA A 55 -0.17 -11.05 -1.25
N ILE A 56 -0.26 -9.80 -0.81
CA ILE A 56 0.63 -8.73 -1.29
C ILE A 56 2.05 -9.04 -0.81
N ALA A 57 3.02 -8.93 -1.72
CA ALA A 57 4.41 -9.23 -1.41
C ALA A 57 4.98 -8.22 -0.40
N PRO A 58 5.79 -8.65 0.59
CA PRO A 58 6.49 -7.74 1.48
C PRO A 58 7.27 -6.65 0.73
N GLY A 59 7.43 -5.47 1.34
CA GLY A 59 8.04 -4.29 0.72
C GLY A 59 9.40 -4.58 0.07
N LEU A 60 10.27 -5.31 0.77
CA LEU A 60 11.59 -5.72 0.26
C LEU A 60 11.49 -6.58 -1.01
N ILE A 61 10.56 -7.54 -1.06
CA ILE A 61 10.36 -8.38 -2.23
C ILE A 61 9.87 -7.55 -3.41
N ARG A 62 8.95 -6.61 -3.16
CA ARG A 62 8.50 -5.70 -4.21
C ARG A 62 9.65 -4.86 -4.75
N GLU A 63 10.46 -4.26 -3.89
CA GLU A 63 11.61 -3.44 -4.29
C GLU A 63 12.59 -4.23 -5.17
N LEU A 64 12.90 -5.47 -4.79
CA LEU A 64 13.78 -6.33 -5.59
C LEU A 64 13.19 -6.73 -6.96
N VAL A 65 11.86 -6.79 -7.06
CA VAL A 65 11.15 -7.18 -8.29
C VAL A 65 10.91 -5.99 -9.22
N THR A 66 10.57 -4.82 -8.69
CA THR A 66 10.21 -3.63 -9.47
C THR A 66 11.34 -2.61 -9.58
N GLY A 67 12.35 -2.69 -8.71
CA GLY A 67 13.40 -1.67 -8.56
C GLY A 67 12.93 -0.39 -7.87
N GLU A 68 11.67 -0.32 -7.44
CA GLU A 68 11.12 0.85 -6.76
C GLU A 68 11.38 0.77 -5.25
N PRO A 69 12.01 1.79 -4.64
CA PRO A 69 12.32 1.78 -3.22
C PRO A 69 11.09 1.57 -2.34
N TRP A 70 11.24 0.70 -1.33
CA TRP A 70 10.25 0.57 -0.27
C TRP A 70 10.22 1.83 0.60
N ARG A 71 9.01 2.32 0.88
CA ARG A 71 8.80 3.41 1.84
C ARG A 71 8.14 2.86 3.09
N ASP A 72 8.93 2.76 4.16
CA ASP A 72 8.48 2.23 5.44
C ASP A 72 7.39 3.13 6.09
N PRO A 73 6.16 2.63 6.30
CA PRO A 73 5.12 3.34 7.04
C PRO A 73 5.53 3.71 8.46
N GLY A 74 6.41 2.92 9.09
CA GLY A 74 6.94 3.17 10.43
C GLY A 74 7.67 4.51 10.55
N ALA A 75 8.34 4.95 9.47
CA ALA A 75 9.22 6.11 9.46
C ALA A 75 8.50 7.46 9.43
N LEU A 76 7.22 7.51 9.03
CA LEU A 76 6.44 8.75 8.94
C LEU A 76 5.20 8.65 9.81
N ASN A 77 5.10 9.48 10.85
CA ASN A 77 3.85 9.59 11.60
C ASN A 77 2.83 10.39 10.77
N PRO A 78 1.64 9.85 10.44
CA PRO A 78 0.63 10.58 9.66
C PRO A 78 -0.03 11.71 10.44
N ILE A 79 0.22 11.81 11.76
CA ILE A 79 -0.37 12.82 12.64
C ILE A 79 0.63 13.94 12.91
N ALA A 80 0.32 15.13 12.40
CA ALA A 80 1.08 16.34 12.71
C ALA A 80 1.13 16.61 14.22
N THR A 81 2.34 16.76 14.76
CA THR A 81 2.58 17.14 16.16
C THR A 81 2.07 18.56 16.44
N HIS A 82 1.86 18.90 17.71
CA HIS A 82 1.36 20.22 18.09
C HIS A 82 2.22 21.39 17.55
N PRO A 83 3.57 21.36 17.61
CA PRO A 83 4.40 22.41 17.01
C PRO A 83 4.26 22.53 15.49
N VAL A 84 4.14 21.40 14.77
CA VAL A 84 3.94 21.38 13.32
C VAL A 84 2.62 22.05 12.97
N ARG A 85 1.54 21.70 13.67
CA ARG A 85 0.19 22.27 13.44
C ARG A 85 0.10 23.79 13.62
N ARG A 86 0.95 24.37 14.47
CA ARG A 86 0.95 25.83 14.74
C ARG A 86 1.71 26.65 13.69
N SER A 87 2.39 26.00 12.75
CA SER A 87 3.15 26.65 11.69
C SER A 87 2.60 26.26 10.34
N LYS A 88 2.08 27.24 9.59
CA LYS A 88 1.49 27.00 8.25
C LYS A 88 2.46 26.29 7.31
N THR A 89 3.71 26.75 7.26
CA THR A 89 4.75 26.16 6.40
C THR A 89 5.10 24.73 6.80
N ARG A 90 5.30 24.47 8.11
CA ARG A 90 5.62 23.11 8.57
C ARG A 90 4.46 22.15 8.38
N LEU A 91 3.23 22.62 8.61
CA LEU A 91 2.03 21.81 8.36
C LEU A 91 1.91 21.46 6.88
N ALA A 92 2.10 22.42 5.98
CA ALA A 92 2.05 22.18 4.54
C ALA A 92 3.12 21.17 4.07
N ALA A 93 4.35 21.28 4.58
CA ALA A 93 5.42 20.33 4.26
C ALA A 93 5.08 18.92 4.76
N HIS A 94 4.61 18.79 5.99
CA HIS A 94 4.19 17.51 6.55
C HIS A 94 3.02 16.89 5.78
N GLU A 95 2.00 17.67 5.44
CA GLU A 95 0.87 17.18 4.65
C GLU A 95 1.27 16.74 3.24
N ALA A 96 2.29 17.37 2.64
CA ALA A 96 2.84 16.93 1.36
C ALA A 96 3.52 15.56 1.49
N GLU A 97 4.27 15.31 2.57
CA GLU A 97 4.86 14.00 2.85
C GLU A 97 3.79 12.94 3.10
N VAL A 98 2.76 13.25 3.89
CA VAL A 98 1.63 12.36 4.17
C VAL A 98 0.84 12.04 2.91
N ARG A 99 0.54 13.03 2.07
CA ARG A 99 -0.10 12.82 0.74
C ARG A 99 0.73 11.89 -0.12
N SER A 100 2.05 12.16 -0.20
CA SER A 100 2.97 11.36 -1.00
C SER A 100 3.03 9.90 -0.50
N MET A 101 3.08 9.70 0.81
CA MET A 101 3.08 8.36 1.42
C MET A 101 1.74 7.65 1.20
N LEU A 102 0.61 8.33 1.41
CA LEU A 102 -0.70 7.74 1.22
C LEU A 102 -0.91 7.29 -0.23
N LEU A 103 -0.57 8.13 -1.22
CA LEU A 103 -0.66 7.75 -2.63
C LEU A 103 0.24 6.55 -2.96
N TYR A 104 1.46 6.52 -2.39
CA TYR A 104 2.36 5.38 -2.52
C TYR A 104 1.71 4.09 -1.98
N LEU A 105 1.13 4.14 -0.78
CA LEU A 105 0.48 2.97 -0.17
C LEU A 105 -0.77 2.55 -0.95
N VAL A 106 -1.58 3.48 -1.45
CA VAL A 106 -2.73 3.14 -2.31
C VAL A 106 -2.25 2.43 -3.58
N ARG A 107 -1.16 2.89 -4.21
CA ARG A 107 -0.57 2.21 -5.38
C ARG A 107 0.02 0.84 -5.05
N TYR A 108 0.58 0.69 -3.86
CA TYR A 108 1.12 -0.56 -3.36
C TYR A 108 0.01 -1.60 -3.13
N TYR A 109 -1.05 -1.23 -2.38
CA TYR A 109 -2.12 -2.16 -2.00
C TYR A 109 -3.20 -2.33 -3.07
N ALA A 110 -3.51 -1.29 -3.84
CA ALA A 110 -4.54 -1.29 -4.86
C ALA A 110 -4.10 -0.49 -6.11
N PRO A 111 -3.12 -0.99 -6.89
CA PRO A 111 -2.51 -0.23 -7.97
C PRO A 111 -3.50 0.32 -9.00
N LYS A 112 -4.55 -0.43 -9.37
CA LYS A 112 -5.58 0.06 -10.30
C LYS A 112 -6.26 1.34 -9.79
N LEU A 113 -6.54 1.41 -8.48
CA LEU A 113 -7.11 2.60 -7.85
C LEU A 113 -6.07 3.70 -7.73
N GLY A 114 -4.84 3.38 -7.32
CA GLY A 114 -3.76 4.36 -7.16
C GLY A 114 -3.26 5.00 -8.46
N HIS A 115 -3.56 4.40 -9.61
CA HIS A 115 -3.32 4.95 -10.95
C HIS A 115 -4.56 5.58 -11.58
N HIS A 116 -5.73 5.52 -10.92
CA HIS A 116 -6.93 6.18 -11.42
C HIS A 116 -6.73 7.71 -11.46
N PRO A 117 -7.23 8.44 -12.50
CA PRO A 117 -7.03 9.88 -12.63
C PRO A 117 -7.44 10.69 -11.39
N SER A 118 -8.52 10.30 -10.72
CA SER A 118 -9.03 10.95 -9.51
C SER A 118 -8.34 10.52 -8.21
N ALA A 119 -7.34 9.62 -8.24
CA ALA A 119 -6.70 9.12 -7.04
C ALA A 119 -6.09 10.23 -6.17
N GLY A 120 -5.52 11.25 -6.82
CA GLY A 120 -4.99 12.44 -6.14
C GLY A 120 -6.06 13.15 -5.31
N ASP A 121 -7.27 13.32 -5.86
CA ASP A 121 -8.35 14.03 -5.18
C ASP A 121 -8.81 13.31 -3.90
N PHE A 122 -8.91 11.97 -3.95
CA PHE A 122 -9.26 11.16 -2.77
C PHE A 122 -8.17 11.20 -1.69
N VAL A 123 -6.90 11.16 -2.11
CA VAL A 123 -5.77 11.30 -1.19
C VAL A 123 -5.81 12.67 -0.51
N ASP A 124 -6.03 13.73 -1.28
CA ASP A 124 -6.12 15.11 -0.78
C ASP A 124 -7.27 15.29 0.22
N GLU A 125 -8.44 14.76 -0.09
CA GLU A 125 -9.59 14.78 0.81
C GLU A 125 -9.31 14.00 2.10
N THR A 126 -8.67 12.83 1.98
CA THR A 126 -8.29 12.00 3.13
C THR A 126 -7.32 12.74 4.04
N VAL A 127 -6.27 13.35 3.49
CA VAL A 127 -5.31 14.17 4.25
C VAL A 127 -6.00 15.36 4.92
N ALA A 128 -6.93 16.01 4.24
CA ALA A 128 -7.72 17.10 4.83
C ALA A 128 -8.57 16.62 6.03
N LYS A 129 -9.15 15.42 5.95
CA LYS A 129 -9.93 14.80 7.05
C LYS A 129 -9.08 14.50 8.28
N LEU A 130 -7.78 14.20 8.13
CA LEU A 130 -6.86 13.97 9.26
C LEU A 130 -6.71 15.19 10.20
N ARG A 131 -7.04 16.39 9.72
CA ARG A 131 -7.05 17.62 10.54
C ARG A 131 -8.12 17.59 11.63
N LYS A 132 -9.20 16.81 11.42
CA LYS A 132 -10.35 16.78 12.32
C LYS A 132 -9.95 16.20 13.69
N PRO A 133 -10.23 16.90 14.82
CA PRO A 133 -9.77 16.47 16.13
C PRO A 133 -10.15 15.03 16.51
N TYR A 134 -11.35 14.58 16.16
CA TYR A 134 -11.82 13.23 16.49
C TYR A 134 -11.10 12.14 15.68
N ILE A 135 -10.86 12.35 14.38
CA ILE A 135 -10.05 11.43 13.55
C ILE A 135 -8.64 11.34 14.11
N ARG A 136 -8.03 12.50 14.40
CA ARG A 136 -6.70 12.54 14.98
C ARG A 136 -6.63 11.87 16.34
N GLY A 137 -7.65 12.04 17.17
CA GLY A 137 -7.76 11.37 18.48
C GLY A 137 -7.82 9.86 18.34
N GLY A 138 -8.65 9.35 17.41
CA GLY A 138 -8.73 7.91 17.12
C GLY A 138 -7.41 7.33 16.62
N LEU A 139 -6.76 7.99 15.65
CA LEU A 139 -5.47 7.53 15.12
C LEU A 139 -4.34 7.62 16.17
N ALA A 140 -4.37 8.62 17.06
CA ALA A 140 -3.38 8.74 18.13
C ALA A 140 -3.52 7.65 19.20
N ALA A 141 -4.70 7.02 19.31
CA ALA A 141 -4.94 5.91 20.22
C ALA A 141 -4.40 4.56 19.70
N LEU A 142 -4.07 4.47 18.40
CA LEU A 142 -3.43 3.30 17.81
C LEU A 142 -1.96 3.20 18.25
N ALA A 143 -1.46 1.96 18.32
CA ALA A 143 -0.20 1.62 18.98
C ALA A 143 1.00 2.28 18.31
N ASP A 144 1.05 2.25 16.98
CA ASP A 144 2.20 2.72 16.22
C ASP A 144 1.80 3.39 14.88
N ASN A 145 2.80 3.71 14.06
CA ASN A 145 2.57 4.28 12.75
C ASN A 145 2.05 3.26 11.73
N TYR A 146 2.38 1.97 11.88
CA TYR A 146 1.91 0.92 10.98
C TYR A 146 0.39 0.79 11.06
N GLU A 147 -0.17 0.67 12.27
CA GLU A 147 -1.62 0.59 12.48
C GLU A 147 -2.36 1.84 11.97
N ARG A 148 -1.75 3.02 12.16
CA ARG A 148 -2.30 4.29 11.65
C ARG A 148 -2.35 4.29 10.13
N TRP A 149 -1.26 3.90 9.47
CA TRP A 149 -1.21 3.84 8.02
C TRP A 149 -2.14 2.78 7.45
N GLU A 150 -2.21 1.60 8.06
CA GLU A 150 -3.15 0.55 7.68
C GLU A 150 -4.60 1.06 7.73
N THR A 151 -4.97 1.73 8.83
CA THR A 151 -6.31 2.32 8.98
C THR A 151 -6.59 3.40 7.92
N ILE A 152 -5.67 4.35 7.73
CA ILE A 152 -5.84 5.46 6.77
C ILE A 152 -5.92 4.93 5.34
N THR A 153 -5.00 4.04 4.96
CA THR A 153 -4.94 3.47 3.62
C THR A 153 -6.13 2.56 3.34
N GLY A 154 -6.56 1.75 4.31
CA GLY A 154 -7.75 0.90 4.20
C GLY A 154 -9.00 1.72 3.89
N ILE A 155 -9.27 2.75 4.70
CA ILE A 155 -10.43 3.65 4.50
C ILE A 155 -10.34 4.37 3.15
N CYS A 156 -9.16 4.88 2.78
CA CYS A 156 -8.98 5.57 1.50
C CYS A 156 -9.28 4.63 0.32
N ILE A 157 -8.79 3.40 0.36
CA ILE A 157 -9.03 2.40 -0.68
C ILE A 157 -10.51 2.00 -0.74
N GLU A 158 -11.15 1.81 0.41
CA GLU A 158 -12.57 1.47 0.48
C GLU A 158 -13.45 2.54 -0.16
N VAL A 159 -13.26 3.81 0.23
CA VAL A 159 -14.00 4.95 -0.35
C VAL A 159 -13.72 5.06 -1.85
N MET A 160 -12.48 4.88 -2.29
CA MET A 160 -12.15 4.89 -3.71
C MET A 160 -12.85 3.76 -4.47
N ARG A 161 -12.95 2.55 -3.88
CA ARG A 161 -13.68 1.44 -4.51
C ARG A 161 -15.16 1.77 -4.67
N GLU A 162 -15.81 2.26 -3.62
CA GLU A 162 -17.24 2.59 -3.64
C GLU A 162 -17.58 3.68 -4.66
N MET A 163 -16.68 4.66 -4.82
CA MET A 163 -16.94 5.83 -5.65
C MET A 163 -16.46 5.68 -7.10
N LEU A 164 -15.46 4.84 -7.37
CA LEU A 164 -14.84 4.70 -8.70
C LEU A 164 -15.17 3.38 -9.40
N VAL A 165 -15.56 2.34 -8.65
CA VAL A 165 -16.05 1.10 -9.27
C VAL A 165 -17.56 1.23 -9.39
N PRO A 166 -18.13 1.17 -10.61
CA PRO A 166 -19.58 1.22 -10.77
C PRO A 166 -20.22 0.10 -9.95
N ASN A 167 -21.17 0.46 -9.07
CA ASN A 167 -22.04 -0.51 -8.43
C ASN A 167 -22.66 -1.40 -9.52
N THR A 168 -22.15 -2.62 -9.64
CA THR A 168 -22.75 -3.65 -10.49
C THR A 168 -23.91 -4.27 -9.73
N THR A 169 -24.87 -3.43 -9.31
CA THR A 169 -26.21 -3.88 -8.94
C THR A 169 -27.06 -3.81 -10.19
N ALA A 170 -26.90 -4.81 -11.06
CA ALA A 170 -27.93 -5.19 -12.00
C ALA A 170 -28.90 -6.09 -11.24
N HIS A 171 -30.11 -5.57 -10.99
CA HIS A 171 -31.29 -6.39 -10.76
C HIS A 171 -31.82 -6.94 -12.08
#